data_AF-A0A6J4RS47-F1
#
_entry.id   AF-A0A6J4RS47-F1
#
_cell.length_a   1.000
_cell.length_b   1.000
_cell.length_c   1.000
_cell.angle_alpha   90.00
_cell.angle_beta   90.00
_cell.angle_gamma   90.00
#
_symmetry.space_group_name_H-M   'P 1'
#
loop_
_entity.id
_entity.type
_entity.pdbx_description
1 polymer ?
#
loop_
_entity_poly.entity_id
_entity_poly.type
_entity_poly.pdbx_seq_one_letter_code
_entity_poly.pdbx_strand_id
1 'polypeptide(L)'
;MKARRVKGLDPAGPLADNLERIVGVRLGELLAFMPRASDPAEIEALHDMRIAAKRLRYILEIAHPCFGEYARTAVNRVKDLQELLGELHDCDVQSVELEAFLRGLISEDALALALAAEGMDDLGPEAVRVARHRDDHAGVAALLVYVRARRRVLFGAFERYWTDLERSGFAARLRYAVSERPAPAPEPLPDCEPA
;
A
#
# COMPACT_ATOMS: atom_id res chain seq x y z
N MET A 1 -9.74 -5.31 5.31
CA MET A 1 -10.51 -4.54 6.35
C MET A 1 -11.71 -3.72 5.81
N LYS A 2 -12.81 -3.62 6.59
CA LYS A 2 -13.97 -2.72 6.36
C LYS A 2 -13.73 -1.31 6.96
N ALA A 3 -14.09 -0.26 6.23
CA ALA A 3 -13.96 1.12 6.71
C ALA A 3 -14.83 1.35 7.96
N ARG A 4 -14.34 2.13 8.93
CA ARG A 4 -15.12 2.56 10.10
C ARG A 4 -16.25 3.48 9.63
N ARG A 5 -17.40 3.34 10.28
CA ARG A 5 -18.58 4.16 10.03
C ARG A 5 -18.31 5.60 10.49
N VAL A 6 -18.54 6.56 9.60
CA VAL A 6 -18.55 7.99 9.95
C VAL A 6 -19.92 8.31 10.55
N LYS A 7 -19.94 8.78 11.80
CA LYS A 7 -21.18 9.18 12.51
C LYS A 7 -21.39 10.69 12.37
N GLY A 8 -22.63 11.13 12.51
CA GLY A 8 -22.97 12.56 12.53
C GLY A 8 -22.80 13.27 11.18
N LEU A 9 -22.98 12.54 10.07
CA LEU A 9 -23.11 13.14 8.75
C LEU A 9 -24.52 13.73 8.62
N ASP A 10 -24.60 14.95 8.11
CA ASP A 10 -25.85 15.65 7.84
C ASP A 10 -26.00 15.87 6.33
N PRO A 11 -26.90 15.14 5.65
CA PRO A 11 -27.13 15.31 4.21
C PRO A 11 -27.61 16.71 3.81
N ALA A 12 -28.23 17.46 4.72
CA ALA A 12 -28.70 18.81 4.48
C ALA A 12 -27.65 19.88 4.89
N GLY A 13 -26.56 19.46 5.55
CA GLY A 13 -25.52 20.35 6.05
C GLY A 13 -24.44 20.70 5.02
N PRO A 14 -23.53 21.64 5.35
CA PRO A 14 -22.45 22.03 4.46
C PRO A 14 -21.54 20.84 4.08
N LEU A 15 -21.15 20.77 2.82
CA LEU A 15 -20.23 19.73 2.33
C LEU A 15 -18.91 19.72 3.12
N ALA A 16 -18.35 20.90 3.41
CA ALA A 16 -17.12 21.03 4.18
C ALA A 16 -17.23 20.39 5.57
N ASP A 17 -18.31 20.63 6.30
CA ASP A 17 -18.54 20.05 7.63
C ASP A 17 -18.63 18.51 7.58
N ASN A 18 -19.23 17.95 6.53
CA ASN A 18 -19.26 16.50 6.32
C ASN A 18 -17.87 15.96 5.94
N LEU A 19 -17.14 16.63 5.05
CA LEU A 19 -15.81 16.23 4.62
C LEU A 19 -14.79 16.27 5.75
N GLU A 20 -14.85 17.28 6.62
CA GLU A 20 -13.99 17.38 7.82
C GLU A 20 -14.12 16.13 8.68
N ARG A 21 -15.37 15.72 8.98
CA ARG A 21 -15.67 14.50 9.75
C ARG A 21 -15.14 13.24 9.05
N ILE A 22 -15.35 13.12 7.74
CA ILE A 22 -14.88 11.95 6.98
C ILE A 22 -13.35 11.89 6.98
N VAL A 23 -12.66 13.00 6.68
CA VAL A 23 -11.20 13.08 6.69
C VAL A 23 -10.66 12.72 8.08
N GLY A 24 -11.25 13.25 9.15
CA GLY A 24 -10.86 12.95 10.52
C GLY A 24 -10.94 11.45 10.85
N VAL A 25 -12.03 10.79 10.44
CA VAL A 25 -12.19 9.33 10.63
C VAL A 25 -11.18 8.55 9.79
N ARG A 26 -10.98 8.90 8.52
CA ARG A 26 -10.04 8.18 7.63
C ARG A 26 -8.58 8.36 8.05
N LEU A 27 -8.20 9.55 8.49
CA LEU A 27 -6.88 9.79 9.09
C LEU A 27 -6.71 8.95 10.36
N GLY A 28 -7.72 8.93 11.24
CA GLY A 28 -7.68 8.10 12.46
C GLY A 28 -7.62 6.59 12.19
N GLU A 29 -8.20 6.11 11.09
CA GLU A 29 -8.03 4.72 10.63
C GLU A 29 -6.59 4.44 10.21
N LEU A 30 -6.02 5.29 9.35
CA LEU A 30 -4.65 5.13 8.86
C LEU A 30 -3.65 5.06 10.01
N LEU A 31 -3.71 6.02 10.94
CA LEU A 31 -2.81 6.08 12.09
C LEU A 31 -2.93 4.86 13.01
N ALA A 32 -4.12 4.25 13.11
CA ALA A 32 -4.36 3.14 14.01
C ALA A 32 -3.68 1.83 13.57
N PHE A 33 -3.19 1.73 12.33
CA PHE A 33 -2.44 0.56 11.86
C PHE A 33 -0.98 0.55 12.29
N MET A 34 -0.39 1.72 12.57
CA MET A 34 1.04 1.81 12.82
C MET A 34 1.58 0.89 13.91
N PRO A 35 0.91 0.70 15.07
CA PRO A 35 1.43 -0.20 16.09
C PRO A 35 1.64 -1.65 15.61
N ARG A 36 0.86 -2.09 14.61
CA ARG A 36 1.05 -3.41 13.97
C ARG A 36 1.95 -3.31 12.74
N ALA A 37 1.76 -2.29 11.91
CA ALA A 37 2.51 -2.10 10.67
C ALA A 37 4.01 -1.78 10.91
N SER A 38 4.41 -1.45 12.13
CA SER A 38 5.83 -1.35 12.53
C SER A 38 6.52 -2.71 12.61
N ASP A 39 5.79 -3.82 12.67
CA ASP A 39 6.36 -5.15 12.55
C ASP A 39 6.38 -5.58 11.08
N PRO A 40 7.56 -5.83 10.47
CA PRO A 40 7.62 -6.31 9.10
C PRO A 40 6.94 -7.66 8.90
N ALA A 41 6.67 -8.46 9.94
CA ALA A 41 5.94 -9.73 9.81
C ALA A 41 4.41 -9.53 9.67
N GLU A 42 3.87 -8.37 10.05
CA GLU A 42 2.44 -8.07 10.01
C GLU A 42 1.97 -7.66 8.59
N ILE A 43 2.08 -8.59 7.63
CA ILE A 43 1.73 -8.40 6.21
C ILE A 43 0.28 -7.89 6.05
N GLU A 44 -0.66 -8.48 6.79
CA GLU A 44 -2.07 -8.07 6.74
C GLU A 44 -2.26 -6.63 7.23
N ALA A 45 -1.54 -6.21 8.27
CA ALA A 45 -1.64 -4.85 8.79
C ALA A 45 -1.07 -3.83 7.81
N LEU A 46 0.06 -4.13 7.14
CA LEU A 46 0.63 -3.30 6.08
C LEU A 46 -0.33 -3.18 4.88
N HIS A 47 -0.95 -4.29 4.47
CA HIS A 47 -1.96 -4.29 3.41
C HIS A 47 -3.21 -3.48 3.78
N ASP A 48 -3.74 -3.65 5.00
CA ASP A 48 -4.90 -2.90 5.47
C ASP A 48 -4.58 -1.40 5.64
N MET A 49 -3.37 -1.07 6.08
CA MET A 49 -2.87 0.30 6.13
C MET A 49 -2.81 0.92 4.73
N ARG A 50 -2.37 0.17 3.71
CA ARG A 50 -2.41 0.61 2.30
C ARG A 50 -3.83 0.95 1.86
N ILE A 51 -4.81 0.12 2.21
CA ILE A 51 -6.22 0.38 1.91
C ILE A 51 -6.70 1.64 2.63
N ALA A 52 -6.32 1.84 3.89
CA ALA A 52 -6.64 3.05 4.64
C ALA A 52 -6.03 4.31 4.01
N ALA A 53 -4.75 4.25 3.61
CA ALA A 53 -4.07 5.35 2.90
C ALA A 53 -4.77 5.69 1.58
N LYS A 54 -5.12 4.67 0.77
CA LYS A 54 -5.88 4.85 -0.48
C LYS A 54 -7.22 5.55 -0.23
N ARG A 55 -7.97 5.14 0.78
CA ARG A 55 -9.26 5.77 1.15
C ARG A 55 -9.08 7.20 1.62
N LEU A 56 -8.05 7.48 2.42
CA LEU A 56 -7.72 8.84 2.86
C LEU A 56 -7.34 9.72 1.65
N ARG A 57 -6.53 9.22 0.72
CA ARG A 57 -6.17 9.96 -0.48
C ARG A 57 -7.41 10.33 -1.29
N TYR A 58 -8.30 9.38 -1.56
CA TYR A 58 -9.50 9.64 -2.35
C TYR A 58 -10.41 10.69 -1.73
N ILE A 59 -10.58 10.67 -0.40
CA ILE A 59 -11.37 11.73 0.24
C ILE A 59 -10.65 13.08 0.18
N LEU A 60 -9.33 13.12 0.32
CA LEU A 60 -8.56 14.36 0.22
C LEU A 60 -8.58 14.94 -1.21
N GLU A 61 -8.58 14.10 -2.24
CA GLU A 61 -8.76 14.51 -3.64
C GLU A 61 -10.10 15.22 -3.85
N ILE A 62 -11.17 14.73 -3.21
CA ILE A 62 -12.50 15.37 -3.25
C ILE A 62 -12.53 16.63 -2.37
N ALA A 63 -11.80 16.62 -1.26
CA ALA A 63 -11.90 17.65 -0.23
C ALA A 63 -10.98 18.87 -0.46
N HIS A 64 -9.97 18.76 -1.33
CA HIS A 64 -9.05 19.86 -1.59
C HIS A 64 -9.72 21.20 -1.97
N PRO A 65 -10.86 21.26 -2.71
CA PRO A 65 -11.50 22.52 -3.04
C PRO A 65 -12.04 23.25 -1.80
N CYS A 66 -12.37 22.51 -0.74
CA CYS A 66 -12.96 23.05 0.49
C CYS A 66 -11.90 23.49 1.52
N PHE A 67 -10.68 22.94 1.47
CA PHE A 67 -9.68 23.06 2.55
C PHE A 67 -8.33 23.62 2.08
N GLY A 68 -8.27 24.10 0.83
CA GLY A 68 -7.14 24.86 0.31
C GLY A 68 -5.84 24.07 0.12
N GLU A 69 -4.73 24.81 0.10
CA GLU A 69 -3.42 24.35 -0.37
C GLU A 69 -2.81 23.21 0.46
N TYR A 70 -3.05 23.22 1.78
CA TYR A 70 -2.50 22.19 2.64
C TYR A 70 -3.15 20.83 2.39
N ALA A 71 -4.46 20.79 2.15
CA ALA A 71 -5.16 19.55 1.79
C ALA A 71 -4.63 18.98 0.47
N ARG A 72 -4.32 19.83 -0.52
CA ARG A 72 -3.65 19.42 -1.75
C ARG A 72 -2.27 18.82 -1.49
N THR A 73 -1.46 19.46 -0.65
CA THR A 73 -0.14 18.91 -0.27
C THR A 73 -0.28 17.58 0.47
N ALA A 74 -1.32 17.41 1.29
CA ALA A 74 -1.60 16.18 2.00
C ALA A 74 -1.96 15.01 1.06
N VAL A 75 -2.65 15.27 -0.06
CA VAL A 75 -2.91 14.25 -1.10
C VAL A 75 -1.60 13.62 -1.56
N ASN A 76 -0.60 14.44 -1.90
CA ASN A 76 0.70 13.95 -2.37
C ASN A 76 1.40 13.10 -1.30
N ARG A 77 1.40 13.54 -0.05
CA ARG A 77 2.02 12.77 1.04
C ARG A 77 1.36 11.41 1.27
N VAL A 78 0.04 11.36 1.23
CA VAL A 78 -0.69 10.10 1.37
C VAL A 78 -0.52 9.22 0.13
N LYS A 79 -0.35 9.82 -1.05
CA LYS A 79 -0.03 9.11 -2.29
C LYS A 79 1.33 8.40 -2.18
N ASP A 80 2.39 9.12 -1.80
CA ASP A 80 3.73 8.52 -1.66
C ASP A 80 3.72 7.36 -0.63
N LEU A 81 3.02 7.55 0.49
CA LEU A 81 2.82 6.49 1.48
C LEU A 81 2.09 5.27 0.89
N GLN A 82 1.00 5.51 0.14
CA GLN A 82 0.23 4.47 -0.52
C GLN A 82 1.07 3.71 -1.55
N GLU A 83 1.93 4.41 -2.29
CA GLU A 83 2.84 3.81 -3.29
C GLU A 83 3.88 2.92 -2.61
N LEU A 84 4.55 3.39 -1.55
CA LEU A 84 5.49 2.57 -0.78
C LEU A 84 4.83 1.30 -0.21
N LEU A 85 3.65 1.44 0.40
CA LEU A 85 2.88 0.29 0.89
C LEU A 85 2.39 -0.62 -0.24
N GLY A 86 2.16 -0.07 -1.44
CA GLY A 86 1.85 -0.82 -2.65
C GLY A 86 2.98 -1.71 -3.07
N GLU A 87 4.19 -1.16 -3.19
CA GLU A 87 5.39 -1.91 -3.57
C GLU A 87 5.71 -3.02 -2.56
N LEU A 88 5.49 -2.77 -1.26
CA LEU A 88 5.59 -3.80 -0.22
C LEU A 88 4.61 -4.95 -0.45
N HIS A 89 3.33 -4.61 -0.65
CA HIS A 89 2.29 -5.60 -0.89
C HIS A 89 2.56 -6.42 -2.17
N ASP A 90 3.05 -5.77 -3.23
CA ASP A 90 3.39 -6.43 -4.48
C ASP A 90 4.54 -7.43 -4.27
N CYS A 91 5.54 -7.10 -3.44
CA CYS A 91 6.59 -8.08 -3.07
C CYS A 91 6.05 -9.24 -2.23
N ASP A 92 5.12 -8.98 -1.31
CA ASP A 92 4.51 -10.02 -0.47
C ASP A 92 3.70 -11.01 -1.34
N VAL A 93 2.90 -10.51 -2.29
CA VAL A 93 2.15 -11.35 -3.24
C VAL A 93 3.09 -12.09 -4.18
N GLN A 94 4.06 -11.40 -4.78
CA GLN A 94 5.02 -12.03 -5.71
C GLN A 94 5.81 -13.16 -5.05
N SER A 95 6.19 -13.00 -3.77
CA SER A 95 6.94 -14.04 -3.05
C SER A 95 6.13 -15.33 -2.94
N VAL A 96 4.84 -15.22 -2.61
CA VAL A 96 3.94 -16.38 -2.49
C VAL A 96 3.77 -17.09 -3.84
N GLU A 97 3.53 -16.33 -4.90
CA GLU A 97 3.36 -16.89 -6.25
C GLU A 97 4.65 -17.56 -6.76
N LEU A 98 5.82 -16.95 -6.54
CA LEU A 98 7.11 -17.52 -6.93
C LEU A 98 7.44 -18.80 -6.14
N GLU A 99 7.10 -18.85 -4.84
CA GLU A 99 7.26 -20.06 -4.02
C GLU A 99 6.37 -21.20 -4.50
N ALA A 100 5.11 -20.91 -4.81
CA ALA A 100 4.19 -21.89 -5.36
C ALA A 100 4.65 -22.40 -6.72
N PHE A 101 5.10 -21.48 -7.58
CA PHE A 101 5.62 -21.80 -8.91
C PHE A 101 6.89 -22.67 -8.84
N LEU A 102 7.87 -22.30 -8.02
CA LEU A 102 9.10 -23.08 -7.82
C LEU A 102 8.78 -24.49 -7.28
N ARG A 103 7.84 -24.60 -6.34
CA ARG A 103 7.39 -25.90 -5.82
C ARG A 103 6.76 -26.75 -6.91
N GLY A 104 5.99 -26.15 -7.81
CA GLY A 104 5.42 -26.81 -8.98
C GLY A 104 6.50 -27.41 -9.88
N LEU A 105 7.47 -26.60 -10.30
CA LEU A 105 8.59 -27.04 -11.15
C LEU A 105 9.36 -28.20 -10.52
N ILE A 106 9.70 -28.08 -9.23
CA ILE A 106 10.41 -29.13 -8.49
C ILE A 106 9.58 -30.42 -8.45
N SER A 107 8.27 -30.32 -8.24
CA SER A 107 7.38 -31.48 -8.16
C SER A 107 7.26 -32.20 -9.50
N GLU A 108 7.16 -31.45 -10.60
CA GLU A 108 7.13 -32.01 -11.95
C GLU A 108 8.43 -32.73 -12.30
N ASP A 109 9.58 -32.10 -12.03
CA ASP A 109 10.89 -32.70 -12.27
C ASP A 109 11.11 -33.94 -11.39
N ALA A 110 10.73 -33.89 -10.11
CA ALA A 110 10.84 -35.03 -9.21
C ALA A 110 10.01 -36.23 -9.67
N LEU A 111 8.76 -35.99 -10.13
CA LEU A 111 7.91 -37.04 -10.68
C LEU A 111 8.51 -37.63 -11.97
N ALA A 112 8.98 -36.77 -12.88
CA ALA A 112 9.58 -37.22 -14.13
C ALA A 112 10.83 -38.10 -13.90
N LEU A 113 11.69 -37.71 -12.96
CA LEU A 113 12.87 -38.49 -12.58
C LEU A 113 12.48 -39.82 -11.92
N ALA A 114 11.48 -39.84 -11.04
CA ALA A 114 11.00 -41.06 -10.40
C ALA A 114 10.43 -42.06 -11.41
N LEU A 115 9.67 -41.58 -12.40
CA LEU A 115 9.17 -42.42 -13.49
C LEU A 115 10.30 -42.94 -14.39
N ALA A 116 11.31 -42.11 -14.66
CA ALA A 116 12.47 -42.53 -15.46
C ALA A 116 13.35 -43.57 -14.73
N ALA A 117 13.32 -43.59 -13.39
CA ALA A 117 14.06 -44.51 -12.54
C ALA A 117 13.25 -45.78 -12.16
N GLU A 118 12.12 -46.04 -12.83
CA GLU A 118 11.29 -47.21 -12.54
C GLU A 118 12.10 -48.52 -12.62
N GLY A 119 12.05 -49.33 -11.55
CA GLY A 119 12.80 -50.57 -11.44
C GLY A 119 14.23 -50.44 -10.90
N MET A 120 14.68 -49.22 -10.59
CA MET A 120 15.91 -48.98 -9.83
C MET A 120 15.62 -49.04 -8.32
N ASP A 121 16.56 -49.55 -7.53
CA ASP A 121 16.44 -49.61 -6.06
C ASP A 121 16.75 -48.26 -5.39
N ASP A 122 17.50 -47.37 -6.06
CA ASP A 122 17.92 -46.05 -5.56
C ASP A 122 18.17 -45.06 -6.71
N LEU A 123 18.16 -43.76 -6.40
CA LEU A 123 18.43 -42.67 -7.33
C LEU A 123 19.50 -41.73 -6.78
N GLY A 124 20.63 -41.64 -7.49
CA GLY A 124 21.72 -40.71 -7.14
C GLY A 124 21.37 -39.25 -7.46
N PRO A 125 21.97 -38.28 -6.74
CA PRO A 125 21.71 -36.84 -6.94
C PRO A 125 22.07 -36.32 -8.33
N GLU A 126 22.95 -37.01 -9.07
CA GLU A 126 23.30 -36.71 -10.44
C GLU A 126 22.12 -36.77 -11.42
N ALA A 127 21.04 -37.50 -11.08
CA ALA A 127 19.82 -37.57 -11.88
C ALA A 127 19.19 -36.19 -12.11
N VAL A 128 19.36 -35.25 -11.17
CA VAL A 128 18.85 -33.88 -11.31
C VAL A 128 19.48 -33.14 -12.49
N ARG A 129 20.65 -33.56 -13.00
CA ARG A 129 21.32 -32.91 -14.13
C ARG A 129 20.52 -33.00 -15.43
N VAL A 130 19.71 -34.04 -15.59
CA VAL A 130 18.84 -34.22 -16.76
C VAL A 130 17.43 -33.70 -16.55
N ALA A 131 17.13 -33.15 -15.37
CA ALA A 131 15.83 -32.59 -15.06
C ALA A 131 15.49 -31.43 -16.01
N ARG A 132 14.24 -31.37 -16.45
CA ARG A 132 13.77 -30.48 -17.50
C ARG A 132 13.90 -29.01 -17.10
N HIS A 133 13.57 -28.68 -15.85
CA HIS A 133 13.49 -27.32 -15.34
C HIS A 133 14.66 -26.93 -14.43
N ARG A 134 15.78 -27.67 -14.49
CA ARG A 134 16.94 -27.46 -13.60
C ARG A 134 17.44 -26.01 -13.59
N ASP A 135 17.44 -25.34 -14.74
CA ASP A 135 17.95 -23.98 -14.90
C ASP A 135 16.89 -22.96 -14.44
N ASP A 136 15.61 -23.28 -14.63
CA ASP A 136 14.47 -22.48 -14.16
C ASP A 136 14.41 -22.47 -12.62
N HIS A 137 14.73 -23.58 -11.95
CA HIS A 137 14.81 -23.63 -10.48
C HIS A 137 15.73 -22.53 -9.93
N ALA A 138 16.94 -22.43 -10.49
CA ALA A 138 17.93 -21.44 -10.08
C ALA A 138 17.46 -20.02 -10.38
N GLY A 139 16.88 -19.79 -11.56
CA GLY A 139 16.34 -18.48 -11.95
C GLY A 139 15.21 -18.00 -11.04
N VAL A 140 14.22 -18.86 -10.79
CA VAL A 140 13.08 -18.55 -9.91
C VAL A 140 13.53 -18.36 -8.46
N ALA A 141 14.45 -19.20 -7.97
CA ALA A 141 15.02 -19.02 -6.63
C ALA A 141 15.79 -17.70 -6.49
N ALA A 142 16.58 -17.31 -7.50
CA ALA A 142 17.28 -16.03 -7.51
C ALA A 142 16.29 -14.84 -7.51
N LEU A 143 15.20 -14.94 -8.29
CA LEU A 143 14.15 -13.92 -8.30
C LEU A 143 13.43 -13.82 -6.95
N LEU A 144 13.13 -14.96 -6.31
CA LEU A 144 12.54 -14.97 -4.96
C LEU A 144 13.47 -14.32 -3.92
N VAL A 145 14.78 -14.56 -4.00
CA VAL A 145 15.77 -13.89 -3.15
C VAL A 145 15.73 -12.38 -3.38
N TYR A 146 15.70 -11.94 -4.65
CA TYR A 146 15.59 -10.52 -5.00
C TYR A 146 14.31 -9.90 -4.44
N VAL A 147 13.13 -10.50 -4.66
CA VAL A 147 11.85 -9.97 -4.18
C VAL A 147 11.85 -9.82 -2.66
N ARG A 148 12.31 -10.84 -1.93
CA ARG A 148 12.41 -10.81 -0.47
C ARG A 148 13.39 -9.75 0.03
N ALA A 149 14.52 -9.57 -0.65
CA ALA A 149 15.49 -8.53 -0.31
C ALA A 149 14.92 -7.11 -0.59
N ARG A 150 14.30 -6.91 -1.76
CA ARG A 150 13.63 -5.66 -2.14
C ARG A 150 12.56 -5.29 -1.11
N ARG A 151 11.74 -6.25 -0.69
CA ARG A 151 10.71 -6.08 0.34
C ARG A 151 11.28 -5.53 1.65
N ARG A 152 12.43 -6.03 2.11
CA ARG A 152 13.11 -5.52 3.31
C ARG A 152 13.60 -4.08 3.13
N VAL A 153 14.17 -3.75 1.97
CA VAL A 153 14.62 -2.38 1.66
C VAL A 153 13.43 -1.40 1.64
N LEU A 154 12.32 -1.80 1.01
CA LEU A 154 11.09 -1.01 0.95
C LEU A 154 10.48 -0.79 2.33
N PHE A 155 10.53 -1.81 3.20
CA PHE A 155 10.03 -1.67 4.57
C PHE A 155 10.79 -0.59 5.33
N GLY A 156 12.13 -0.60 5.26
CA GLY A 156 12.93 0.47 5.85
C GLY A 156 12.68 1.84 5.23
N ALA A 157 12.33 1.92 3.93
CA ALA A 157 11.93 3.17 3.30
C ALA A 157 10.57 3.68 3.81
N PHE A 158 9.61 2.78 3.99
CA PHE A 158 8.32 3.07 4.63
C PHE A 158 8.50 3.60 6.05
N GLU A 159 9.32 2.96 6.89
CA GLU A 159 9.57 3.42 8.27
C GLU A 159 10.17 4.83 8.32
N ARG A 160 11.15 5.12 7.44
CA ARG A 160 11.74 6.46 7.33
C ARG A 160 10.70 7.48 6.89
N TYR A 161 9.92 7.17 5.85
CA TYR A 161 8.87 8.05 5.35
C TYR A 161 7.81 8.33 6.42
N TRP A 162 7.40 7.31 7.16
CA TRP A 162 6.47 7.46 8.26
C TRP A 162 7.02 8.36 9.36
N THR A 163 8.28 8.14 9.75
CA THR A 163 8.98 8.98 10.74
C THR A 163 9.02 10.45 10.29
N ASP A 164 9.22 10.72 9.01
CA ASP A 164 9.22 12.08 8.46
C ASP A 164 7.81 12.71 8.47
N LEU A 165 6.75 11.92 8.23
CA LEU A 165 5.37 12.37 8.41
C LEU A 165 5.08 12.76 9.87
N GLU A 166 5.53 11.95 10.83
CA GLU A 166 5.38 12.25 12.26
C GLU A 166 6.14 13.51 12.66
N ARG A 167 7.42 13.61 12.29
CA ARG A 167 8.27 14.79 12.57
C ARG A 167 7.73 16.08 11.98
N SER A 168 7.14 16.01 10.79
CA SER A 168 6.52 17.18 10.15
C SER A 168 5.14 17.53 10.70
N GLY A 169 4.64 16.78 11.69
CA GLY A 169 3.34 17.01 12.32
C GLY A 169 2.17 16.79 11.35
N PHE A 170 2.33 15.92 10.36
CA PHE A 170 1.37 15.73 9.25
C PHE A 170 -0.07 15.58 9.75
N ALA A 171 -0.32 14.70 10.71
CA ALA A 171 -1.67 14.44 11.21
C ALA A 171 -2.29 15.66 11.91
N ALA A 172 -1.52 16.37 12.74
CA ALA A 172 -2.01 17.55 13.44
C ALA A 172 -2.31 18.69 12.46
N ARG A 173 -1.40 18.93 11.52
CA ARG A 173 -1.56 19.95 10.48
C ARG A 173 -2.72 19.65 9.54
N LEU A 174 -2.95 18.38 9.18
CA LEU A 174 -4.09 18.01 8.36
C LEU A 174 -5.41 18.24 9.09
N ARG A 175 -5.51 17.85 10.38
CA ARG A 175 -6.69 18.15 11.20
C ARG A 175 -6.97 19.64 11.27
N TYR A 176 -5.92 20.44 11.51
CA TYR A 176 -6.03 21.89 11.55
C TYR A 176 -6.52 22.46 10.21
N ALA A 177 -5.92 22.04 9.09
CA ALA A 177 -6.27 22.53 7.77
C ALA A 177 -7.70 22.19 7.34
N VAL A 178 -8.26 21.05 7.78
CA VAL A 178 -9.66 20.72 7.46
C VAL A 178 -10.66 21.40 8.41
N SER A 179 -10.22 21.83 9.60
CA SER A 179 -11.06 22.62 10.53
C SER A 179 -11.04 24.12 10.23
N GLU A 180 -9.94 24.63 9.67
CA GLU A 180 -9.84 26.03 9.24
C GLU A 180 -10.57 26.19 7.91
N ARG A 181 -11.76 26.80 7.96
CA ARG A 181 -12.50 27.20 6.76
C ARG A 181 -11.69 28.25 6.02
N PRO A 182 -11.17 28.01 4.81
CA PRO A 182 -10.69 29.11 4.00
C PRO A 182 -11.88 30.03 3.71
N ALA A 183 -11.70 31.35 3.82
CA ALA A 183 -12.72 32.28 3.37
C ALA A 183 -13.08 31.97 1.90
N PRO A 184 -14.36 32.02 1.50
CA PRO A 184 -14.70 31.83 0.09
C PRO A 184 -13.87 32.81 -0.76
N ALA A 185 -13.32 32.33 -1.87
CA ALA A 185 -12.71 33.22 -2.84
C ALA A 185 -13.72 34.31 -3.19
N PRO A 186 -13.31 35.61 -3.23
CA PRO A 186 -14.23 36.68 -3.58
C PRO A 186 -14.90 36.36 -4.92
N GLU A 187 -16.22 36.56 -5.00
CA GLU A 187 -16.96 36.43 -6.25
C GLU A 187 -16.26 37.27 -7.33
N PRO A 188 -16.07 36.74 -8.55
CA PRO A 188 -15.59 37.56 -9.65
C PRO A 188 -16.53 38.75 -9.80
N LEU A 189 -15.95 39.96 -9.77
CA LEU A 189 -16.70 41.19 -9.97
C LEU A 189 -17.52 41.06 -11.26
N PRO A 190 -18.81 41.42 -11.26
CA PRO A 190 -19.60 41.40 -12.48
C PRO A 190 -18.89 42.26 -13.52
N ASP A 191 -18.74 41.72 -14.73
CA ASP A 191 -18.14 42.42 -15.86
C ASP A 191 -18.79 43.80 -15.98
N CYS A 192 -18.03 44.86 -15.71
CA CYS A 192 -18.46 46.22 -15.99
C CYS A 192 -18.62 46.35 -17.51
N GLU A 193 -19.84 46.23 -18.00
CA GLU A 193 -20.17 46.61 -19.36
C GLU A 193 -19.82 48.10 -19.56
N PRO A 194 -19.02 48.46 -20.57
CA PRO A 194 -18.73 49.85 -20.87
C PRO A 194 -19.98 50.54 -21.41
N ALA A 195 -20.28 51.71 -20.83
CA ALA A 195 -21.35 52.62 -21.25
C ALA A 195 -21.04 53.37 -22.55
#